data_AF-S8CHZ7-F1
#
_entry.id   AF-S8CHZ7-F1
#
_cell.length_a   1.000
_cell.length_b   1.000
_cell.length_c   1.000
_cell.angle_alpha   90.00
_cell.angle_beta   90.00
_cell.angle_gamma   90.00
#
_symmetry.space_group_name_H-M   'P 1'
#
loop_
_entity.id
_entity.type
_entity.pdbx_description
1 polymer ?
#
loop_
_entity_poly.entity_id
_entity_poly.type
_entity_poly.pdbx_seq_one_letter_code
_entity_poly.pdbx_strand_id
1 'polypeptide(L)'
;FFLQAMLRFIYSDKLPTFHEIIGSTSTPSAIMMQHLLAAADRFGLERLKQLCEAKLCEEITVDTVETTLSLAEQHHCPQLKAACLKFAAANLGALMHSEGLEYLKQSCPSLLSEILETVAAGDGGNSCGGGLSGKKRSSSSIFGLDLSADGAAEVANINGSRRLRRR
;
A
#
# COMPACT_ATOMS: atom_id res chain seq x y z
N PHE A 1 -3.18 25.35 -11.29
CA PHE A 1 -4.14 24.31 -11.70
C PHE A 1 -4.35 23.24 -10.62
N PHE A 2 -3.35 22.41 -10.30
CA PHE A 2 -3.45 21.34 -9.28
C PHE A 2 -3.83 21.85 -7.88
N LEU A 3 -3.28 22.98 -7.43
CA LEU A 3 -3.66 23.61 -6.15
C LEU A 3 -5.16 23.95 -6.08
N GLN A 4 -5.73 24.43 -7.19
CA GLN A 4 -7.15 24.78 -7.25
C GLN A 4 -8.04 23.54 -7.22
N ALA A 5 -7.61 22.45 -7.87
CA ALA A 5 -8.29 21.16 -7.80
C ALA A 5 -8.25 20.59 -6.36
N MET A 6 -7.09 20.63 -5.70
CA MET A 6 -6.94 20.20 -4.31
C MET A 6 -7.77 21.05 -3.34
N LEU A 7 -7.73 22.37 -3.45
CA LEU A 7 -8.52 23.26 -2.59
C LEU A 7 -10.02 22.99 -2.78
N ARG A 8 -10.50 22.85 -4.02
CA ARG A 8 -11.90 22.48 -4.26
C ARG A 8 -12.26 21.15 -3.61
N PHE A 9 -11.38 20.15 -3.71
CA PHE A 9 -11.58 18.87 -3.06
C PHE A 9 -11.66 19.01 -1.53
N ILE A 10 -10.73 19.72 -0.89
CA ILE A 10 -10.72 19.95 0.56
C ILE A 10 -12.00 20.67 1.03
N TYR A 11 -12.45 21.68 0.29
CA TYR A 11 -13.58 22.52 0.71
C TYR A 11 -14.96 21.96 0.32
N SER A 12 -15.05 21.17 -0.74
CA SER A 12 -16.33 20.66 -1.26
C SER A 12 -16.55 19.17 -1.02
N ASP A 13 -15.52 18.43 -0.62
CA ASP A 13 -15.44 16.96 -0.58
C ASP A 13 -15.91 16.25 -1.87
N LYS A 14 -16.04 17.03 -2.94
CA LYS A 14 -16.40 16.61 -4.29
C LYS A 14 -15.17 16.79 -5.15
N LEU A 15 -14.71 15.70 -5.76
CA LEU A 15 -13.78 15.86 -6.87
C LEU A 15 -14.56 16.45 -8.05
N PRO A 16 -14.07 17.55 -8.65
CA PRO A 16 -14.52 17.91 -9.97
C PRO A 16 -14.33 16.68 -10.87
N THR A 17 -15.30 16.38 -11.73
CA THR A 17 -15.15 15.28 -12.69
C THR A 17 -13.84 15.48 -13.44
N PHE A 18 -12.99 14.46 -13.54
CA PHE A 18 -11.67 14.58 -14.15
C PHE A 18 -11.72 15.18 -15.57
N HIS A 19 -12.83 15.02 -16.30
CA HIS A 19 -13.09 15.69 -17.58
C HIS A 19 -13.18 17.24 -17.48
N GLU A 20 -13.64 17.81 -16.37
CA GLU A 20 -13.56 19.25 -16.07
C GLU A 20 -12.16 19.67 -15.59
N ILE A 21 -11.40 18.74 -15.01
CA ILE A 21 -10.03 18.99 -14.53
C ILE A 21 -9.07 19.00 -15.74
N ILE A 22 -9.06 17.95 -16.53
CA ILE A 22 -8.18 17.78 -17.72
C ILE A 22 -8.70 18.62 -18.90
N GLY A 23 -9.95 19.08 -18.83
CA GLY A 23 -10.63 20.04 -19.70
C GLY A 23 -9.98 20.28 -21.05
N SER A 24 -10.18 19.38 -22.02
CA SER A 24 -9.93 19.60 -23.45
C SER A 24 -8.57 20.23 -23.82
N THR A 25 -7.55 20.18 -22.96
CA THR A 25 -6.23 20.73 -23.28
C THR A 25 -5.43 19.69 -24.05
N SER A 26 -4.76 20.12 -25.12
CA SER A 26 -3.86 19.31 -25.97
C SER A 26 -2.65 18.70 -25.22
N THR A 27 -2.55 18.89 -23.91
CA THR A 27 -1.51 18.32 -23.05
C THR A 27 -1.87 16.89 -22.66
N PRO A 28 -0.92 15.95 -22.64
CA PRO A 28 -1.22 14.56 -22.28
C PRO A 28 -1.79 14.48 -20.87
N SER A 29 -3.00 13.92 -20.75
CA SER A 29 -3.74 13.71 -19.51
C SER A 29 -2.86 13.14 -18.39
N ALA A 30 -2.01 12.18 -18.74
CA ALA A 30 -1.05 11.53 -17.84
C ALA A 30 -0.13 12.51 -17.09
N ILE A 31 0.49 13.51 -17.75
CA ILE A 31 1.43 14.45 -17.07
C ILE A 31 0.69 15.29 -16.02
N MET A 32 -0.53 15.72 -16.34
CA MET A 32 -1.36 16.49 -15.40
C MET A 32 -1.75 15.63 -14.18
N MET A 33 -2.05 14.35 -14.41
CA MET A 33 -2.32 13.38 -13.33
C MET A 33 -1.11 13.12 -12.46
N GLN A 34 0.07 12.98 -13.05
CA GLN A 34 1.33 12.79 -12.34
C GLN A 34 1.61 13.97 -11.39
N HIS A 35 1.45 15.21 -11.87
CA HIS A 35 1.60 16.40 -11.03
C HIS A 35 0.53 16.50 -9.94
N LEU A 36 -0.72 16.12 -10.24
CA LEU A 36 -1.79 16.12 -9.24
C LEU A 36 -1.57 15.05 -8.17
N LEU A 37 -1.09 13.86 -8.55
CA LEU A 37 -0.72 12.78 -7.64
C LEU A 37 0.40 13.24 -6.70
N ALA A 38 1.45 13.85 -7.25
CA ALA A 38 2.57 14.38 -6.47
C ALA A 38 2.11 15.45 -5.45
N ALA A 39 1.18 16.31 -5.86
CA ALA A 39 0.60 17.29 -4.97
C ALA A 39 -0.33 16.66 -3.93
N ALA A 40 -1.15 15.68 -4.29
CA ALA A 40 -2.03 14.97 -3.36
C ALA A 40 -1.22 14.26 -2.26
N ASP A 41 -0.12 13.61 -2.62
CA ASP A 41 0.79 12.94 -1.70
C ASP A 41 1.47 13.93 -0.74
N ARG A 42 1.99 15.05 -1.25
CA ARG A 42 2.60 16.11 -0.43
C ARG A 42 1.64 16.75 0.58
N PHE A 43 0.34 16.77 0.28
CA PHE A 43 -0.69 17.36 1.14
C PHE A 43 -1.44 16.30 1.97
N GLY A 44 -1.07 15.02 1.87
CA GLY A 44 -1.71 13.93 2.62
C GLY A 44 -3.17 13.69 2.23
N LEU A 45 -3.56 14.01 1.00
CA LEU A 45 -4.92 13.84 0.49
C LEU A 45 -5.13 12.43 -0.07
N GLU A 46 -5.25 11.45 0.83
CA GLU A 46 -5.28 10.02 0.48
C GLU A 46 -6.39 9.64 -0.52
N ARG A 47 -7.60 10.19 -0.37
CA ARG A 47 -8.72 9.93 -1.28
C ARG A 47 -8.47 10.51 -2.69
N LEU A 48 -7.82 11.67 -2.79
CA LEU A 48 -7.43 12.27 -4.06
C LEU A 48 -6.30 11.45 -4.71
N LYS A 49 -5.36 10.97 -3.90
CA LYS A 49 -4.25 10.11 -4.33
C LYS A 49 -4.76 8.83 -4.99
N GLN A 50 -5.68 8.10 -4.34
CA GLN A 50 -6.30 6.87 -4.88
C GLN A 50 -7.01 7.09 -6.21
N LEU A 51 -7.62 8.26 -6.41
CA LEU A 51 -8.31 8.57 -7.66
C LEU A 51 -7.36 8.89 -8.80
N CYS A 52 -6.27 9.61 -8.51
CA CYS A 52 -5.20 9.80 -9.47
C CYS A 52 -4.54 8.46 -9.83
N GLU A 53 -4.38 7.58 -8.83
CA GLU A 53 -3.88 6.21 -8.99
C GLU A 53 -4.73 5.41 -9.99
N ALA A 54 -6.05 5.36 -9.77
CA ALA A 54 -6.96 4.64 -10.66
C ALA A 54 -6.95 5.18 -12.09
N LYS A 55 -6.84 6.50 -12.27
CA LYS A 55 -6.79 7.13 -13.60
C LYS A 55 -5.48 6.85 -14.33
N LEU A 56 -4.36 6.96 -13.61
CA LEU A 56 -3.06 6.62 -14.19
C LEU A 56 -2.99 5.15 -14.58
N CYS A 57 -3.64 4.25 -13.84
CA CYS A 57 -3.75 2.83 -14.22
C CYS A 57 -4.51 2.60 -15.54
N GLU A 58 -5.50 3.43 -15.87
CA GLU A 58 -6.27 3.32 -17.12
C GLU A 58 -5.49 3.87 -18.33
N GLU A 59 -4.59 4.84 -18.11
CA GLU A 59 -3.86 5.55 -19.16
C GLU A 59 -2.41 5.04 -19.37
N ILE A 60 -2.02 3.91 -18.76
CA ILE A 60 -0.65 3.38 -18.91
C ILE A 60 -0.38 2.97 -20.35
N THR A 61 0.67 3.52 -20.93
CA THR A 61 1.24 3.12 -22.24
C THR A 61 2.68 2.69 -22.08
N VAL A 62 3.25 2.04 -23.11
CA VAL A 62 4.67 1.58 -23.09
C VAL A 62 5.62 2.75 -22.87
N ASP A 63 5.36 3.91 -23.48
CA ASP A 63 6.22 5.09 -23.35
C ASP A 63 6.06 5.78 -21.99
N THR A 64 4.92 5.59 -21.32
CA THR A 64 4.62 6.27 -20.05
C THR A 64 4.78 5.37 -18.83
N VAL A 65 4.86 4.05 -18.99
CA VAL A 65 4.97 3.12 -17.86
C VAL A 65 6.23 3.36 -17.04
N GLU A 66 7.34 3.76 -17.66
CA GLU A 66 8.63 4.00 -16.98
C GLU A 66 8.55 5.23 -16.07
N THR A 67 8.03 6.34 -16.60
CA THR A 67 7.83 7.59 -15.85
C THR A 67 6.75 7.42 -14.79
N THR A 68 5.70 6.65 -15.07
CA THR A 68 4.60 6.41 -14.12
C THR A 68 5.01 5.44 -13.01
N LEU A 69 5.84 4.43 -13.31
CA LEU A 69 6.38 3.49 -12.32
C LEU A 69 7.35 4.18 -11.35
N SER A 70 8.24 5.03 -11.86
CA SER A 70 9.15 5.82 -11.01
C SER A 70 8.37 6.79 -10.10
N LEU A 71 7.31 7.41 -10.60
CA LEU A 71 6.41 8.24 -9.77
C LEU A 71 5.64 7.44 -8.73
N ALA A 72 5.17 6.23 -9.07
CA ALA A 72 4.47 5.37 -8.13
C ALA A 72 5.36 4.96 -6.95
N GLU A 73 6.65 4.73 -7.21
CA GLU A 73 7.65 4.47 -6.18
C GLU A 73 7.88 5.70 -5.30
N GLN A 74 8.07 6.87 -5.93
CA GLN A 74 8.35 8.13 -5.23
C GLN A 74 7.20 8.57 -4.31
N HIS A 75 5.95 8.36 -4.73
CA HIS A 75 4.75 8.77 -3.98
C HIS A 75 4.09 7.61 -3.22
N HIS A 76 4.78 6.48 -3.07
CA HIS A 76 4.32 5.29 -2.35
C HIS A 76 2.86 4.92 -2.71
N CYS A 77 2.60 4.72 -4.01
CA CYS A 77 1.30 4.34 -4.55
C CYS A 77 1.32 2.85 -4.95
N PRO A 78 0.97 1.93 -4.03
CA PRO A 78 1.21 0.50 -4.24
C PRO A 78 0.32 -0.13 -5.32
N GLN A 79 -0.90 0.39 -5.56
CA GLN A 79 -1.79 -0.17 -6.58
C GLN A 79 -1.31 0.20 -7.98
N LEU A 80 -0.93 1.46 -8.20
CA LEU A 80 -0.35 1.94 -9.45
C LEU A 80 0.98 1.24 -9.72
N LYS A 81 1.84 1.10 -8.71
CA LYS A 81 3.08 0.35 -8.84
C LYS A 81 2.82 -1.09 -9.30
N ALA A 82 1.91 -1.80 -8.65
CA ALA A 82 1.57 -3.18 -9.02
C ALA A 82 0.97 -3.29 -10.44
N ALA A 83 0.15 -2.32 -10.85
CA ALA A 83 -0.40 -2.27 -12.21
C ALA A 83 0.70 -2.01 -13.26
N CYS A 84 1.58 -1.05 -13.01
CA CYS A 84 2.72 -0.74 -13.86
C CYS A 84 3.67 -1.93 -13.98
N LEU A 85 3.98 -2.64 -12.89
CA LEU A 85 4.84 -3.83 -12.91
C LEU A 85 4.23 -4.95 -13.75
N LYS A 86 2.93 -5.20 -13.62
CA LYS A 86 2.23 -6.20 -14.46
C LYS A 86 2.24 -5.82 -15.94
N PHE A 87 1.98 -4.54 -16.24
CA PHE A 87 2.04 -4.05 -17.62
C PHE A 87 3.45 -4.13 -18.20
N ALA A 88 4.46 -3.82 -17.39
CA ALA A 88 5.86 -3.91 -17.76
C ALA A 88 6.30 -5.37 -17.98
N ALA A 89 5.85 -6.29 -17.14
CA ALA A 89 6.12 -7.72 -17.31
C ALA A 89 5.53 -8.26 -18.61
N ALA A 90 4.30 -7.85 -18.96
CA ALA A 90 3.64 -8.25 -20.21
C ALA A 90 4.29 -7.65 -21.46
N ASN A 91 4.86 -6.44 -21.36
CA ASN A 91 5.44 -5.69 -22.48
C ASN A 91 6.96 -5.52 -22.36
N LEU A 92 7.63 -6.44 -21.66
CA LEU A 92 9.06 -6.32 -21.36
C LEU A 92 9.91 -6.16 -22.62
N GLY A 93 9.53 -6.87 -23.70
CA GLY A 93 10.21 -6.76 -24.99
C GLY A 93 10.22 -5.33 -25.54
N ALA A 94 9.13 -4.58 -25.43
CA ALA A 94 9.09 -3.20 -25.90
C ALA A 94 9.84 -2.25 -24.94
N LEU A 95 9.75 -2.50 -23.63
CA LEU A 95 10.45 -1.71 -22.63
C LEU A 95 11.97 -1.83 -22.71
N MET A 96 12.49 -3.01 -23.04
CA MET A 96 13.93 -3.20 -23.23
C MET A 96 14.50 -2.38 -24.38
N HIS A 97 13.68 -1.97 -25.34
CA HIS A 97 14.08 -1.12 -26.46
C HIS A 97 13.80 0.38 -26.20
N SER A 98 13.09 0.70 -25.12
CA SER A 98 12.80 2.08 -24.73
C SER A 98 13.99 2.70 -24.01
N GLU A 99 14.31 3.95 -24.34
CA GLU A 99 15.37 4.71 -23.68
C GLU A 99 15.06 5.00 -22.20
N GLY A 100 13.78 5.06 -21.81
CA GLY A 100 13.45 5.39 -20.42
C GLY A 100 13.64 4.20 -19.45
N LEU A 101 13.87 2.98 -19.94
CA LEU A 101 14.32 1.86 -19.11
C LEU A 101 15.77 2.05 -18.66
N GLU A 102 16.63 2.67 -19.47
CA GLU A 102 17.98 3.07 -19.03
C GLU A 102 17.92 4.12 -17.93
N TYR A 103 17.02 5.11 -18.06
CA TYR A 103 16.79 6.09 -17.01
C TYR A 103 16.31 5.43 -15.71
N LEU A 104 15.38 4.46 -15.82
CA LEU A 104 14.85 3.74 -14.68
C LEU A 104 15.94 2.90 -13.98
N LYS A 105 16.84 2.28 -14.76
CA LYS A 105 18.03 1.59 -14.26
C LYS A 105 18.93 2.49 -13.42
N GLN A 106 19.13 3.73 -13.85
CA GLN A 106 20.01 4.68 -13.20
C GLN A 106 19.37 5.31 -11.95
N SER A 107 18.08 5.64 -12.03
CA SER A 107 17.34 6.26 -10.93
C SER A 107 16.99 5.28 -9.82
N CYS A 108 16.51 4.08 -10.17
CA CYS A 108 15.90 3.14 -9.22
C CYS A 108 16.17 1.67 -9.64
N PRO A 109 17.34 1.10 -9.32
CA PRO A 109 17.66 -0.28 -9.68
C PRO A 109 16.76 -1.32 -8.98
N SER A 110 16.16 -0.99 -7.83
CA SER A 110 15.22 -1.85 -7.11
C SER A 110 13.96 -2.17 -7.92
N LEU A 111 13.48 -1.19 -8.71
CA LEU A 111 12.30 -1.39 -9.55
C LEU A 111 12.57 -2.39 -10.68
N LEU A 112 13.80 -2.45 -11.20
CA LEU A 112 14.17 -3.45 -12.19
C LEU A 112 14.14 -4.87 -11.61
N SER A 113 14.67 -5.06 -10.40
CA SER A 113 14.58 -6.36 -9.72
C SER A 113 13.13 -6.77 -9.50
N GLU A 114 12.26 -5.84 -9.13
CA GLU A 114 10.83 -6.12 -8.97
C GLU A 114 10.15 -6.46 -10.31
N ILE A 115 10.46 -5.76 -11.40
CA ILE A 115 9.94 -6.12 -12.74
C ILE A 115 10.37 -7.55 -13.09
N LEU A 116 11.66 -7.88 -12.92
CA LEU A 116 12.17 -9.22 -13.21
C LEU A 116 11.52 -10.29 -12.32
N GLU A 117 11.31 -9.99 -11.03
CA GLU A 117 10.61 -10.88 -10.12
C GLU A 117 9.16 -11.09 -10.56
N THR A 118 8.45 -10.03 -10.97
CA THR A 118 7.07 -10.15 -11.47
C THR A 118 6.96 -10.91 -12.79
N VAL A 119 7.98 -10.84 -13.64
CA VAL A 119 8.09 -11.64 -14.87
C VAL A 119 8.34 -13.12 -14.53
N ALA A 120 9.25 -13.38 -13.58
CA ALA A 120 9.56 -14.73 -13.12
C ALA A 120 8.39 -15.38 -12.36
N ALA A 121 7.59 -14.58 -11.67
CA ALA A 121 6.34 -14.97 -11.02
C ALA A 121 5.18 -15.17 -12.00
N GLY A 122 5.47 -15.25 -13.31
CA GLY A 122 4.50 -15.46 -14.38
C GLY A 122 3.43 -16.48 -14.01
N ASP A 123 2.19 -15.98 -13.97
CA ASP A 123 0.94 -16.69 -13.68
C ASP A 123 0.67 -17.09 -12.22
N GLY A 124 0.50 -16.08 -11.36
CA GLY A 124 -0.05 -16.24 -10.00
C GLY A 124 -1.01 -15.12 -9.65
N GLY A 125 -2.27 -15.24 -10.06
CA GLY A 125 -3.33 -14.31 -9.73
C GLY A 125 -3.45 -14.04 -8.23
N ASN A 126 -3.63 -12.76 -7.90
CA ASN A 126 -4.18 -12.25 -6.65
C ASN A 126 -3.43 -12.59 -5.35
N SER A 127 -2.61 -11.64 -4.87
CA SER A 127 -2.52 -11.38 -3.44
C SER A 127 -2.72 -9.90 -3.16
N CYS A 128 -3.96 -9.55 -2.86
CA CYS A 128 -4.27 -8.52 -1.88
C CYS A 128 -3.59 -8.88 -0.55
N GLY A 129 -2.29 -8.58 -0.44
CA GLY A 129 -1.49 -8.74 0.78
C GLY A 129 -1.57 -7.50 1.66
N GLY A 130 -2.77 -7.09 2.05
CA GLY A 130 -2.97 -6.15 3.14
C GLY A 130 -2.63 -6.82 4.47
N GLY A 131 -1.34 -6.93 4.78
CA GLY A 131 -0.83 -7.52 6.02
C GLY A 131 -0.34 -6.46 6.99
N LEU A 132 -1.24 -5.60 7.48
CA LEU A 132 -0.98 -4.79 8.67
C LEU A 132 -0.93 -5.74 9.88
N SER A 133 0.23 -6.30 10.20
CA SER A 133 0.45 -6.99 11.48
C SER A 133 0.52 -5.94 12.59
N GLY A 134 -0.67 -5.52 13.04
CA GLY A 134 -0.86 -4.75 14.25
C GLY A 134 -0.27 -5.48 15.45
N LYS A 135 0.64 -4.81 16.15
CA LYS A 135 1.07 -5.10 17.51
C LYS A 135 -0.16 -5.34 18.41
N LYS A 136 -0.50 -6.60 18.70
CA LYS A 136 -1.35 -6.93 19.86
C LYS A 136 -0.46 -7.29 21.03
N ARG A 137 -0.34 -6.31 21.93
CA ARG A 137 0.10 -6.47 23.31
C ARG A 137 -1.00 -7.19 24.11
N SER A 138 -0.56 -7.97 25.10
CA SER A 138 -1.32 -8.50 26.25
C SER A 138 -2.33 -9.62 25.95
N SER A 139 -2.53 -10.66 26.76
CA SER A 139 -2.00 -11.03 28.08
C SER A 139 -2.48 -12.45 28.43
N SER A 140 -1.67 -13.19 29.19
CA SER A 140 -2.01 -14.32 30.06
C SER A 140 -2.81 -15.51 29.50
N SER A 141 -2.11 -16.61 29.19
CA SER A 141 -2.67 -17.96 29.29
C SER A 141 -1.97 -18.70 30.44
N ILE A 142 -2.67 -18.78 31.58
CA ILE A 142 -2.43 -19.80 32.59
C ILE A 142 -2.90 -21.11 31.95
N PHE A 143 -1.99 -21.85 31.34
CA PHE A 143 -2.22 -23.26 31.09
C PHE A 143 -1.89 -24.03 32.36
N GLY A 144 -2.95 -24.54 32.97
CA GLY A 144 -2.86 -25.53 34.03
C GLY A 144 -2.13 -26.77 33.53
N LEU A 145 -1.16 -27.20 34.34
CA LEU A 145 -0.63 -28.56 34.28
C LEU A 145 -1.27 -29.31 35.45
N ASP A 146 -2.07 -30.30 35.11
CA ASP A 146 -2.63 -31.28 36.02
C ASP A 146 -1.72 -32.53 36.07
N LEU A 147 -1.89 -33.31 37.14
CA LEU A 147 -1.44 -34.70 37.39
C LEU A 147 -0.04 -34.92 38.00
N SER A 148 -0.01 -35.22 39.31
CA SER A 148 -0.08 -36.63 39.77
C SER A 148 -0.06 -36.73 41.31
N ALA A 149 -0.92 -37.60 41.83
CA ALA A 149 -0.99 -38.01 43.22
C ALA A 149 0.13 -38.99 43.59
N ASP A 150 0.72 -38.84 44.79
CA ASP A 150 0.65 -39.81 45.89
C ASP A 150 1.64 -39.45 47.02
N GLY A 151 1.22 -39.68 48.27
CA GLY A 151 2.13 -40.13 49.34
C GLY A 151 2.70 -39.12 50.35
N ALA A 152 1.94 -38.92 51.43
CA ALA A 152 2.37 -38.89 52.84
C ALA A 152 3.22 -37.73 53.46
N ALA A 153 2.73 -37.34 54.64
CA ALA A 153 3.43 -36.83 55.84
C ALA A 153 3.55 -35.31 56.08
N GLU A 154 2.60 -34.83 56.90
CA GLU A 154 2.81 -34.20 58.23
C GLU A 154 3.24 -32.72 58.38
N VAL A 155 2.66 -32.12 59.45
CA VAL A 155 3.03 -30.92 60.21
C VAL A 155 2.37 -29.55 59.90
N ALA A 156 1.56 -29.15 60.89
CA ALA A 156 1.34 -27.82 61.50
C ALA A 156 0.46 -26.74 60.84
N ASN A 157 -0.80 -26.76 61.30
CA ASN A 157 -1.59 -25.64 61.85
C ASN A 157 -0.87 -24.30 62.10
N ILE A 158 -1.42 -23.18 61.60
CA ILE A 158 -1.57 -21.95 62.39
C ILE A 158 -2.79 -21.11 61.91
N ASN A 159 -3.85 -21.14 62.71
CA ASN A 159 -4.76 -20.05 63.06
C ASN A 159 -5.01 -18.89 62.06
N GLY A 160 -6.29 -18.76 61.70
CA GLY A 160 -7.01 -17.53 62.02
C GLY A 160 -7.42 -16.62 60.86
N SER A 161 -8.73 -16.62 60.60
CA SER A 161 -9.59 -15.42 60.74
C SER A 161 -10.53 -15.20 59.55
N ARG A 162 -11.80 -15.54 59.81
CA ARG A 162 -13.01 -14.74 59.54
C ARG A 162 -13.00 -13.87 58.27
N ARG A 163 -13.93 -14.18 57.35
CA ARG A 163 -15.08 -13.31 57.06
C ARG A 163 -16.17 -14.07 56.29
N LEU A 164 -17.33 -14.19 56.94
CA LEU A 164 -18.59 -14.61 56.35
C LEU A 164 -18.98 -13.67 55.20
N ARG A 165 -19.39 -14.27 54.08
CA ARG A 165 -20.11 -13.62 52.99
C ARG A 165 -21.59 -13.93 53.17
N ARG A 166 -22.43 -12.93 53.47
CA ARG A 166 -23.88 -13.03 53.31
C ARG A 166 -24.42 -11.73 52.74
N ARG A 167 -25.05 -11.91 51.57
CA ARG A 167 -25.92 -11.02 50.78
C ARG A 167 -25.26 -9.82 50.11
#